data_AF-A0AAV6C951-F1
#
_entry.id   AF-A0AAV6C951-F1
#
_cell.length_a   1.000
_cell.length_b   1.000
_cell.length_c   1.000
_cell.angle_alpha   90.00
_cell.angle_beta   90.00
_cell.angle_gamma   90.00
#
_symmetry.space_group_name_H-M   'P 1'
#
loop_
_entity.id
_entity.type
_entity.pdbx_description
1 polymer ?
#
loop_
_entity_poly.entity_id
_entity_poly.type
_entity_poly.pdbx_seq_one_letter_code
_entity_poly.pdbx_strand_id
1 'polypeptide(L)'
;MTLKRNDPPWDYLSSASPTSLQSFELSRLNHAANLRREIGVLMDQWLDETAQALLARWLLENPEVLRQGPLAAALNRSGVELDEVEALPELQAPVIRPKLVRQVKPRVRVAGQRG
;
A
#
# COMPACT_ATOMS: atom_id res chain seq x y z
N MET A 1 -6.47 -19.66 -18.48
CA MET A 1 -5.10 -19.98 -18.04
C MET A 1 -5.12 -21.34 -17.36
N THR A 2 -4.37 -22.32 -17.89
CA THR A 2 -4.32 -23.67 -17.30
C THR A 2 -3.21 -23.73 -16.26
N LEU A 3 -3.56 -23.99 -14.99
CA LEU A 3 -2.56 -24.25 -13.95
C LEU A 3 -1.86 -25.56 -14.29
N LYS A 4 -0.56 -25.50 -14.64
CA LYS A 4 0.22 -26.71 -14.86
C LYS A 4 0.44 -27.40 -13.52
N ARG A 5 0.04 -28.67 -13.42
CA ARG A 5 0.45 -29.52 -12.30
C ARG A 5 1.96 -29.68 -12.36
N ASN A 6 2.63 -29.29 -11.28
CA ASN A 6 4.05 -29.48 -11.11
C ASN A 6 4.25 -30.85 -10.47
N ASP A 7 4.19 -31.90 -11.29
CA ASP A 7 4.55 -33.23 -10.81
C ASP A 7 6.04 -33.21 -10.38
N PRO A 8 6.37 -33.80 -9.23
CA PRO A 8 7.75 -33.81 -8.74
C PRO A 8 8.64 -34.60 -9.72
N PRO A 9 9.89 -34.15 -9.94
CA PRO A 9 10.81 -34.80 -10.87
C PRO A 9 11.40 -36.07 -10.24
N TRP A 10 10.62 -37.14 -10.20
CA TRP A 10 10.94 -38.38 -9.49
C TRP A 10 12.29 -38.99 -9.89
N ASP A 11 12.61 -38.99 -11.19
CA ASP A 11 13.88 -39.53 -11.69
C ASP A 11 15.06 -38.83 -11.02
N TYR A 12 15.04 -37.49 -10.97
CA TYR A 12 16.07 -36.69 -10.30
C TYR A 12 16.10 -36.96 -8.80
N LEU A 13 14.94 -36.96 -8.14
CA LEU A 13 14.85 -37.14 -6.69
C LEU A 13 15.37 -38.52 -6.23
N SER A 14 15.22 -39.54 -7.07
CA SER A 14 15.66 -40.90 -6.75
C SER A 14 17.17 -41.12 -6.89
N SER A 15 17.83 -40.38 -7.79
CA SER A 15 19.27 -40.52 -8.07
C SER A 15 20.15 -39.41 -7.50
N ALA A 16 19.56 -38.35 -6.94
CA ALA A 16 20.29 -37.19 -6.45
C ALA A 16 21.05 -37.46 -5.14
N SER A 17 22.19 -36.79 -4.97
CA SER A 17 22.92 -36.80 -3.69
C SER A 17 22.18 -35.99 -2.61
N PRO A 18 22.45 -36.24 -1.31
CA PRO A 18 21.82 -35.50 -0.21
C PRO A 18 21.98 -33.98 -0.31
N THR A 19 23.17 -33.48 -0.69
CA THR A 19 23.41 -32.04 -0.90
C THR A 19 22.59 -31.46 -2.04
N SER A 20 22.39 -32.25 -3.11
CA SER A 20 21.55 -31.84 -4.25
C SER A 20 20.08 -31.78 -3.85
N LEU A 21 19.61 -32.73 -3.04
CA LEU A 21 18.25 -32.73 -2.50
C LEU A 21 17.99 -31.54 -1.58
N GLN A 22 18.93 -31.19 -0.70
CA GLN A 22 18.82 -30.00 0.16
C GLN A 22 18.76 -28.71 -0.67
N SER A 23 19.59 -28.61 -1.71
CA SER A 23 19.58 -27.45 -2.62
C SER A 23 18.25 -27.36 -3.39
N PHE A 24 17.72 -28.49 -3.84
CA PHE A 24 16.42 -28.58 -4.48
C PHE A 24 15.29 -28.14 -3.53
N GLU A 25 15.27 -28.65 -2.30
CA GLU A 25 14.29 -28.27 -1.28
C GLU A 25 14.30 -26.75 -1.04
N LEU A 26 15.48 -26.18 -0.76
CA LEU A 26 15.63 -24.75 -0.54
C LEU A 26 15.11 -23.92 -1.73
N SER A 27 15.43 -24.34 -2.94
CA SER A 27 14.95 -23.70 -4.17
C SER A 27 13.41 -23.73 -4.27
N ARG A 28 12.78 -24.88 -3.96
CA ARG A 28 11.32 -25.03 -3.96
C ARG A 28 10.65 -24.20 -2.88
N LEU A 29 11.21 -24.15 -1.68
CA LEU A 29 10.70 -23.32 -0.58
C LEU A 29 10.80 -21.83 -0.92
N ASN A 30 11.92 -21.39 -1.49
CA ASN A 30 12.10 -20.00 -1.92
C ASN A 30 11.11 -19.63 -3.04
N HIS A 31 10.92 -20.52 -4.03
CA HIS A 31 9.93 -20.32 -5.07
C HIS A 31 8.50 -20.21 -4.50
N ALA A 32 8.14 -21.07 -3.55
CA ALA A 32 6.84 -21.00 -2.87
C ALA A 32 6.65 -19.69 -2.10
N ALA A 33 7.70 -19.19 -1.43
CA ALA A 33 7.66 -17.90 -0.73
C ALA A 33 7.44 -16.72 -1.70
N ASN A 34 8.07 -16.75 -2.87
CA ASN A 34 7.87 -15.75 -3.92
C ASN A 34 6.45 -15.79 -4.48
N LEU A 35 5.94 -16.99 -4.82
CA LEU A 35 4.55 -17.15 -5.27
C LEU A 35 3.56 -16.61 -4.25
N ARG A 36 3.77 -16.85 -2.96
CA ARG A 36 2.91 -16.29 -1.91
C ARG A 36 2.87 -14.76 -1.94
N ARG A 37 4.01 -14.10 -2.14
CA ARG A 37 4.08 -12.64 -2.24
C ARG A 37 3.35 -12.14 -3.48
N GLU A 38 3.60 -12.76 -4.63
CA GLU A 38 2.95 -12.42 -5.90
C GLU A 38 1.42 -12.57 -5.79
N ILE A 39 0.95 -13.68 -5.21
CA ILE A 39 -0.48 -13.89 -4.94
C ILE A 39 -1.03 -12.80 -4.03
N GLY A 40 -0.30 -12.41 -2.98
CA GLY A 40 -0.72 -11.32 -2.08
C GLY A 40 -0.96 -10.02 -2.84
N VAL A 41 -0.01 -9.60 -3.68
CA VAL A 41 -0.14 -8.38 -4.50
C VAL A 41 -1.34 -8.46 -5.45
N LEU A 42 -1.52 -9.60 -6.13
CA LEU A 42 -2.65 -9.80 -7.04
C LEU A 42 -3.99 -9.78 -6.30
N MET A 43 -4.04 -10.34 -5.08
CA MET A 43 -5.23 -10.30 -4.23
C MET A 43 -5.57 -8.88 -3.80
N ASP A 44 -4.58 -8.10 -3.35
CA ASP A 44 -4.77 -6.71 -2.96
C ASP A 44 -5.30 -5.87 -4.13
N GLN A 45 -4.72 -6.04 -5.32
CA GLN A 45 -5.19 -5.37 -6.53
C GLN A 45 -6.62 -5.78 -6.89
N TRP A 46 -6.93 -7.07 -6.86
CA TRP A 46 -8.27 -7.55 -7.16
C TRP A 46 -9.31 -7.00 -6.17
N LEU A 47 -8.96 -6.91 -4.89
CA LEU A 47 -9.84 -6.36 -3.85
C LEU A 47 -10.11 -4.87 -4.07
N ASP A 48 -9.08 -4.06 -4.38
CA ASP A 48 -9.24 -2.63 -4.65
C ASP A 48 -10.13 -2.37 -5.87
N GLU A 49 -9.87 -3.06 -6.98
CA GLU A 49 -10.69 -2.97 -8.20
C GLU A 49 -12.15 -3.38 -7.92
N THR A 50 -12.36 -4.44 -7.14
CA THR A 50 -13.71 -4.88 -6.77
C THR A 50 -14.41 -3.87 -5.86
N ALA A 51 -13.69 -3.30 -4.89
CA ALA A 51 -14.23 -2.27 -4.00
C ALA A 51 -14.64 -1.01 -4.76
N GLN A 52 -13.82 -0.55 -5.70
CA GLN A 52 -14.14 0.59 -6.57
C GLN A 52 -15.34 0.31 -7.46
N ALA A 53 -15.44 -0.89 -8.04
CA ALA A 53 -16.60 -1.28 -8.85
C ALA A 53 -17.89 -1.31 -8.02
N LEU A 54 -17.83 -1.83 -6.79
CA LEU A 54 -18.97 -1.84 -5.87
C LEU A 54 -19.36 -0.43 -5.42
N LEU A 55 -18.38 0.44 -5.15
CA LEU A 55 -18.64 1.84 -4.83
C LEU A 55 -19.31 2.57 -6.00
N ALA A 56 -18.82 2.37 -7.23
CA ALA A 56 -19.43 2.92 -8.43
C ALA A 56 -20.87 2.43 -8.58
N ARG A 57 -21.12 1.14 -8.36
CA ARG A 57 -22.47 0.57 -8.37
C ARG A 57 -23.38 1.20 -7.33
N TRP A 58 -22.90 1.36 -6.10
CA TRP A 58 -23.65 2.00 -5.03
C TRP A 58 -23.97 3.47 -5.35
N LEU A 59 -23.04 4.21 -5.96
CA LEU A 59 -23.28 5.59 -6.39
C LEU A 59 -24.35 5.70 -7.50
N LEU A 60 -24.39 4.74 -8.43
CA LEU A 60 -25.45 4.67 -9.44
C LEU A 60 -26.83 4.47 -8.80
N GLU A 61 -26.89 3.71 -7.72
CA GLU A 61 -28.12 3.45 -6.96
C GLU A 61 -28.51 4.63 -6.05
N ASN A 62 -27.59 5.56 -5.77
CA ASN A 62 -27.76 6.68 -4.85
C ASN A 62 -27.34 8.03 -5.49
N PRO A 63 -28.00 8.49 -6.56
CA PRO A 63 -27.59 9.68 -7.31
C PRO A 63 -27.62 10.99 -6.49
N GLU A 64 -28.44 11.05 -5.43
CA GLU A 64 -28.53 12.23 -4.56
C GLU A 64 -27.20 12.50 -3.81
N VAL A 65 -26.41 11.46 -3.56
CA VAL A 65 -25.08 11.54 -2.93
C VAL A 65 -24.10 12.31 -3.82
N LEU A 66 -24.18 12.13 -5.14
CA LEU A 66 -23.36 12.87 -6.10
C LEU A 66 -23.77 14.34 -6.20
N ARG A 67 -25.07 14.63 -6.04
CA ARG A 67 -25.60 16.01 -6.04
C ARG A 67 -25.19 16.82 -4.81
N GLN A 68 -25.11 16.18 -3.65
CA GLN A 68 -24.69 16.82 -2.39
C GLN A 68 -23.17 17.02 -2.30
N GLY A 69 -22.41 16.29 -3.12
CA GLY A 69 -20.94 16.36 -3.16
C GLY A 69 -20.26 15.44 -2.12
N PRO A 70 -19.01 15.00 -2.38
CA PRO A 70 -18.34 13.97 -1.57
C PRO A 70 -18.19 14.34 -0.09
N LEU A 71 -17.99 15.63 0.20
CA LEU A 71 -17.81 16.14 1.55
C LEU A 71 -19.12 16.11 2.35
N ALA A 72 -20.25 16.49 1.76
CA ALA A 72 -21.55 16.47 2.43
C ALA A 72 -22.02 15.03 2.70
N ALA A 73 -21.76 14.10 1.77
CA ALA A 73 -22.05 12.68 1.95
C ALA A 73 -21.21 12.05 3.09
N ALA A 74 -19.94 12.43 3.20
CA ALA A 74 -19.06 11.98 4.27
C ALA A 74 -19.50 12.53 5.64
N LEU A 75 -19.87 13.81 5.72
CA LEU A 75 -20.35 14.48 6.93
C LEU A 75 -21.70 13.92 7.43
N ASN A 76 -22.63 13.66 6.51
CA ASN A 76 -23.93 13.07 6.84
C ASN A 76 -23.81 11.63 7.37
N ARG A 77 -22.80 10.87 6.92
CA ARG A 77 -22.59 9.48 7.37
C ARG A 77 -21.93 9.40 8.74
N SER A 78 -21.23 10.45 9.19
CA SER A 78 -20.65 10.56 10.54
C SER A 78 -21.63 10.98 11.62
N GLY A 79 -22.92 11.21 11.30
CA GLY A 79 -23.92 11.61 12.30
C GLY A 79 -23.59 12.94 12.99
N VAL A 80 -22.79 13.80 12.35
CA VAL A 80 -22.56 15.16 12.82
C VAL A 80 -23.70 15.98 12.26
N GLU A 81 -24.77 16.16 13.04
CA GLU A 81 -25.70 17.24 12.79
C GLU A 81 -24.88 18.54 12.84
N LEU A 82 -24.81 19.24 11.71
CA LEU A 82 -24.37 20.64 11.70
C LEU A 82 -25.56 21.51 12.16
N ASP A 83 -26.12 21.19 13.32
CA ASP A 83 -26.90 22.14 14.06
C ASP A 83 -25.92 22.93 14.94
N GLU A 84 -26.07 24.24 14.86
CA GLU A 84 -25.25 25.27 15.51
C GLU A 84 -23.88 25.52 14.84
N VAL A 85 -23.94 26.31 13.77
CA VAL A 85 -22.90 27.30 13.48
C VAL A 85 -22.93 28.37 14.58
N GLU A 86 -22.62 28.00 15.83
CA GLU A 86 -22.43 28.99 16.89
C GLU A 86 -21.09 29.67 16.61
N ALA A 87 -21.16 30.99 16.42
CA ALA A 87 -20.03 31.82 16.05
C ALA A 87 -18.88 31.61 17.05
N LEU A 88 -17.81 30.94 16.60
CA LEU A 88 -16.58 30.78 17.37
C LEU A 88 -16.08 32.18 17.76
N PRO A 89 -15.85 32.48 19.06
CA PRO A 89 -15.12 33.68 19.40
C PRO A 89 -13.71 33.57 18.80
N GLU A 90 -13.24 34.63 18.14
CA GLU A 90 -11.89 34.73 17.60
C GLU A 90 -10.86 34.37 18.69
N LEU A 91 -10.41 33.13 18.69
CA LEU A 91 -9.21 32.73 19.40
C LEU A 91 -8.04 33.43 18.71
N GLN A 92 -7.60 34.55 19.29
CA GLN A 92 -6.31 35.15 18.98
C GLN A 92 -5.23 34.08 19.14
N ALA A 93 -4.83 33.49 18.01
CA ALA A 93 -3.76 32.51 17.98
C ALA A 93 -2.47 33.21 18.43
N PRO A 94 -1.74 32.67 19.42
CA PRO A 94 -0.42 33.19 19.73
C PRO A 94 0.44 33.06 18.47
N VAL A 95 1.01 34.18 18.02
CA VAL A 95 1.93 34.22 16.89
C VAL A 95 3.19 33.45 17.26
N ILE A 96 3.19 32.14 17.03
CA ILE A 96 4.40 31.33 17.12
C ILE A 96 5.19 31.62 15.85
N ARG A 97 6.17 32.53 15.96
CA ARG A 97 7.17 32.70 14.90
C ARG A 97 7.99 31.41 14.80
N PRO A 98 7.98 30.70 13.66
CA PRO A 98 8.84 29.54 13.51
C PRO A 98 10.30 30.01 13.58
N LYS A 99 11.07 29.47 14.51
CA LYS A 99 12.53 29.64 14.52
C LYS A 99 13.07 28.98 13.25
N LEU A 100 13.65 29.77 12.35
CA LEU A 100 14.38 29.26 11.19
C LEU A 100 15.48 28.31 11.69
N VAL A 101 15.30 27.01 11.44
CA VAL A 101 16.35 26.01 11.66
C VAL A 101 17.48 26.36 10.70
N ARG A 102 18.65 26.74 11.25
CA ARG A 102 19.85 27.03 10.46
C ARG A 102 20.21 25.77 9.67
N GLN A 103 20.07 25.83 8.36
CA GLN A 103 20.55 24.76 7.49
C GLN A 103 22.07 24.63 7.62
N VAL A 104 22.52 23.49 8.13
CA VAL A 104 23.93 23.13 8.14
C VAL A 104 24.29 22.68 6.73
N LYS A 105 25.10 23.48 6.02
CA LYS A 105 25.65 23.11 4.70
C LYS A 105 26.53 21.86 4.83
N PRO A 106 26.34 20.82 4.00
CA PRO A 106 27.24 19.68 3.99
C PRO A 106 28.61 20.11 3.45
N ARG A 107 29.67 19.74 4.20
CA ARG A 107 31.06 20.03 3.87
C ARG A 107 31.51 19.05 2.79
N VAL A 108 31.56 19.51 1.54
CA VAL A 108 32.12 18.74 0.41
C VAL A 108 33.61 18.53 0.67
N ARG A 109 34.01 17.26 0.86
CA ARG A 109 35.42 16.87 1.01
C ARG A 109 36.02 16.84 -0.39
N VAL A 110 36.75 17.90 -0.76
CA VAL A 110 37.51 17.97 -2.01
C VAL A 110 38.61 16.92 -1.93
N ALA A 111 38.58 15.97 -2.86
CA ALA A 111 39.64 14.99 -3.06
C ALA A 111 40.95 15.73 -3.41
N GLY A 112 41.94 15.58 -2.54
CA GLY A 112 43.29 16.05 -2.78
C GLY A 112 43.92 15.25 -3.91
N GLN A 113 44.21 15.96 -4.99
CA GLN A 113 45.05 15.52 -6.09
C GLN A 113 46.52 15.81 -5.72
N ARG A 114 47.39 14.86 -6.06
CA ARG A 114 48.84 14.97 -6.35
C ARG A 114 49.83 14.89 -5.19
N GLY A 115 50.78 13.98 -5.40
CA GLY A 115 52.03 13.71 -4.69
C GLY A 115 52.58 12.42 -5.26
#